data_AF-A0A6V7QRB0-F1
#
_entry.id   AF-A0A6V7QRB0-F1
#
_cell.length_a   1.000
_cell.length_b   1.000
_cell.length_c   1.000
_cell.angle_alpha   90.00
_cell.angle_beta   90.00
_cell.angle_gamma   90.00
#
_symmetry.space_group_name_H-M   'P 1'
#
loop_
_entity.id
_entity.type
_entity.pdbx_description
1 polymer ?
#
loop_
_entity_poly.entity_id
_entity_poly.type
_entity_poly.pdbx_seq_one_letter_code
_entity_poly.pdbx_strand_id
1 'polypeptide(L)'
;MEIPVINLEELEGEKRSTAMSLLHDACGKWGFFWVENHGVDEELMEKVKALVNKHYEETMKETFYGSDVARTSDGAVAEASNIDWESSFFYRHQPNSNLSDLPELLREAMNQFVKQLINLAERLAELMSENLGLEKDYIKKTFTEPYVGTKVAKYPKCSNPEDDIVPGLEFMKDGEWVPIPPTKGNRLFVNLGDQIEVVSNGIYKSIRHRVLADKNGSRLSMATFYNPGGDAVISPAPKLVYPSQYRFQDYLDYYFTTKFSDKAARFQSVKEMLV
;
A
#
# COMPACT_ATOMS: atom_id res chain seq x y z
N MET A 1 18.71 -8.22 -7.19
CA MET A 1 17.51 -8.43 -8.03
C MET A 1 16.95 -7.08 -8.45
N GLU A 2 16.59 -6.89 -9.72
CA GLU A 2 16.01 -5.62 -10.21
C GLU A 2 14.47 -5.69 -10.17
N ILE A 3 13.84 -4.72 -9.53
CA ILE A 3 12.38 -4.66 -9.38
C ILE A 3 11.75 -4.34 -10.76
N PRO A 4 10.69 -5.07 -11.19
CA PRO A 4 10.01 -4.80 -12.45
C PRO A 4 9.50 -3.35 -12.55
N VAL A 5 9.61 -2.77 -13.75
CA VAL A 5 9.06 -1.46 -14.09
C VAL A 5 8.04 -1.64 -15.20
N ILE A 6 6.79 -1.26 -14.94
CA ILE A 6 5.69 -1.35 -15.88
C ILE A 6 5.45 0.03 -16.49
N ASN A 7 5.72 0.17 -17.78
CA ASN A 7 5.37 1.37 -18.53
C ASN A 7 3.91 1.28 -19.00
N LEU A 8 3.04 2.13 -18.45
CA LEU A 8 1.60 2.06 -18.74
C LEU A 8 1.21 2.61 -20.13
N GLU A 9 2.09 3.30 -20.84
CA GLU A 9 1.85 3.69 -22.24
C GLU A 9 2.06 2.50 -23.20
N GLU A 10 2.99 1.60 -22.88
CA GLU A 10 3.23 0.41 -23.71
C GLU A 10 2.05 -0.57 -23.73
N LEU A 11 1.12 -0.42 -22.79
CA LEU A 11 -0.13 -1.19 -22.73
C LEU A 11 -1.16 -0.77 -23.79
N GLU A 12 -1.01 0.39 -24.42
CA GLU A 12 -1.97 0.89 -25.43
C GLU A 12 -1.45 0.72 -26.88
N GLY A 13 -0.26 0.13 -27.06
CA GLY A 13 0.41 0.04 -28.36
C GLY A 13 0.83 -1.36 -28.77
N GLU A 14 1.75 -1.45 -29.75
CA GLU A 14 2.25 -2.71 -30.30
C GLU A 14 2.93 -3.60 -29.25
N LYS A 15 3.44 -3.00 -28.17
CA LYS A 15 4.11 -3.70 -27.06
C LYS A 15 3.15 -4.23 -26.00
N ARG A 16 1.82 -4.06 -26.15
CA ARG A 16 0.82 -4.43 -25.13
C ARG A 16 1.00 -5.86 -24.62
N SER A 17 1.21 -6.83 -25.51
CA SER A 17 1.35 -8.24 -25.10
C SER A 17 2.55 -8.45 -24.16
N THR A 18 3.70 -7.87 -24.47
CA THR A 18 4.91 -7.95 -23.64
C THR A 18 4.72 -7.20 -22.32
N ALA A 19 4.13 -6.01 -22.35
CA ALA A 19 3.84 -5.21 -21.14
C ALA A 19 2.81 -5.90 -20.22
N MET A 20 1.77 -6.53 -20.78
CA MET A 20 0.78 -7.32 -20.03
C MET A 20 1.42 -8.56 -19.39
N SER A 21 2.29 -9.26 -20.13
CA SER A 21 3.05 -10.40 -19.60
C SER A 21 3.96 -9.97 -18.45
N LEU A 22 4.69 -8.86 -18.60
CA LEU A 22 5.54 -8.31 -17.55
C LEU A 22 4.73 -7.92 -16.31
N LEU A 23 3.55 -7.29 -16.49
CA LEU A 23 2.63 -6.97 -15.40
C LEU A 23 2.15 -8.24 -14.70
N HIS A 24 1.75 -9.28 -15.44
CA HIS A 24 1.31 -10.55 -14.87
C HIS A 24 2.42 -11.20 -14.03
N ASP A 25 3.65 -11.23 -14.56
CA ASP A 25 4.83 -11.74 -13.88
C ASP A 25 5.19 -10.92 -12.64
N ALA A 26 5.10 -9.59 -12.70
CA ALA A 26 5.31 -8.72 -11.56
C ALA A 26 4.28 -9.01 -10.45
N CYS A 27 3.00 -9.14 -10.79
CA CYS A 27 1.94 -9.46 -9.83
C CYS A 27 2.12 -10.85 -9.19
N GLY A 28 2.53 -11.85 -9.96
CA GLY A 28 2.64 -13.24 -9.48
C GLY A 28 3.96 -13.60 -8.80
N LYS A 29 5.09 -13.10 -9.31
CA LYS A 29 6.45 -13.47 -8.84
C LYS A 29 7.04 -12.47 -7.85
N TRP A 30 6.53 -11.25 -7.83
CA TRP A 30 7.06 -10.15 -7.02
C TRP A 30 6.03 -9.58 -6.04
N GLY A 31 4.77 -9.45 -6.44
CA GLY A 31 3.74 -8.74 -5.66
C GLY A 31 4.02 -7.24 -5.47
N PHE A 32 5.09 -6.74 -6.09
CA PHE A 32 5.64 -5.39 -6.01
C PHE A 32 6.24 -5.00 -7.37
N PHE A 33 6.01 -3.77 -7.79
CA PHE A 33 6.57 -3.23 -9.03
C PHE A 33 6.52 -1.71 -9.06
N TRP A 34 7.37 -1.11 -9.91
CA TRP A 34 7.25 0.29 -10.28
C TRP A 34 6.27 0.43 -11.44
N VAL A 35 5.54 1.54 -11.46
CA VAL A 35 4.82 2.01 -12.64
C VAL A 35 5.39 3.35 -13.10
N GLU A 36 5.49 3.53 -14.41
CA GLU A 36 5.88 4.79 -15.05
C GLU A 36 4.90 5.15 -16.16
N ASN A 37 4.90 6.42 -16.58
CA ASN A 37 3.93 6.98 -17.52
C ASN A 37 2.49 6.67 -17.11
N HIS A 38 2.23 6.80 -15.81
CA HIS A 38 0.98 6.39 -15.19
C HIS A 38 -0.15 7.42 -15.29
N GLY A 39 0.12 8.59 -15.87
CA GLY A 39 -0.86 9.66 -16.04
C GLY A 39 -1.22 10.42 -14.76
N VAL A 40 -0.44 10.24 -13.68
CA VAL A 40 -0.56 11.07 -12.47
C VAL A 40 0.39 12.24 -12.61
N ASP A 41 -0.14 13.44 -12.39
CA ASP A 41 0.55 14.70 -12.62
C ASP A 41 1.73 14.88 -11.66
N GLU A 42 2.93 15.09 -12.22
CA GLU A 42 4.18 15.18 -11.47
C GLU A 42 4.23 16.43 -10.57
N GLU A 43 3.76 17.58 -11.09
CA GLU A 43 3.73 18.83 -10.34
C GLU A 43 2.77 18.72 -9.14
N LEU A 44 1.61 18.07 -9.33
CA LEU A 44 0.65 17.79 -8.29
C LEU A 44 1.22 16.85 -7.24
N MET A 45 1.96 15.81 -7.63
CA MET A 45 2.66 14.92 -6.70
C MET A 45 3.65 15.70 -5.82
N GLU A 46 4.50 16.55 -6.41
CA GLU A 46 5.44 17.38 -5.65
C GLU A 46 4.72 18.41 -4.77
N LYS A 47 3.66 19.05 -5.27
CA LYS A 47 2.83 19.99 -4.51
C LYS A 47 2.20 19.31 -3.29
N VAL A 48 1.63 18.13 -3.46
CA VAL A 48 1.02 17.37 -2.36
C VAL A 48 2.08 16.96 -1.34
N LYS A 49 3.23 16.43 -1.77
CA LYS A 49 4.34 16.09 -0.87
C LYS A 49 4.78 17.31 -0.04
N ALA A 50 4.94 18.46 -0.67
CA ALA A 50 5.35 19.70 0.00
C ALA A 50 4.31 20.18 1.02
N LEU A 51 3.03 20.22 0.64
CA LEU A 51 1.93 20.65 1.52
C LEU A 51 1.72 19.69 2.70
N VAL A 52 1.80 18.38 2.47
CA VAL A 52 1.71 17.37 3.52
C VAL A 52 2.89 17.48 4.49
N ASN A 53 4.11 17.65 3.98
CA ASN A 53 5.28 17.83 4.83
C ASN A 53 5.17 19.13 5.66
N LYS A 54 4.72 20.24 5.05
CA LYS A 54 4.45 21.49 5.75
C LYS A 54 3.42 21.30 6.87
N HIS A 55 2.29 20.66 6.57
CA HIS A 55 1.25 20.40 7.56
C HIS A 55 1.76 19.54 8.74
N TYR A 56 2.57 18.51 8.45
CA TYR A 56 3.22 17.71 9.49
C TYR A 56 4.12 18.56 10.40
N GLU A 57 5.02 19.36 9.81
CA GLU A 57 5.94 20.22 10.55
C GLU A 57 5.21 21.22 11.45
N GLU A 58 4.09 21.78 10.97
CA GLU A 58 3.31 22.80 11.68
C GLU A 58 2.37 22.26 12.77
N THR A 59 1.88 21.02 12.63
CA THR A 59 0.75 20.54 13.47
C THR A 59 1.00 19.24 14.22
N MET A 60 1.95 18.41 13.76
CA MET A 60 2.09 17.05 14.29
C MET A 60 3.47 16.74 14.86
N LYS A 61 4.52 17.42 14.36
CA LYS A 61 5.90 17.15 14.76
C LYS A 61 6.13 17.29 16.26
N GLU A 62 5.66 18.37 16.88
CA GLU A 62 5.84 18.60 18.32
C GLU A 62 5.12 17.53 19.14
N THR A 63 3.88 17.19 18.77
CA THR A 63 3.09 16.13 19.40
C THR A 63 3.78 14.77 19.30
N PHE A 64 4.37 14.44 18.15
CA PHE A 64 5.11 13.20 17.97
C PHE A 64 6.31 13.11 18.92
N TYR A 65 7.17 14.13 18.96
CA TYR A 65 8.33 14.14 19.87
C TYR A 65 7.94 14.24 21.35
N GLY A 66 6.73 14.71 21.66
CA GLY A 66 6.16 14.67 23.00
C GLY A 66 5.53 13.33 23.41
N SER A 67 5.38 12.39 22.48
CA SER A 67 4.71 11.10 22.71
C SER A 67 5.61 10.08 23.42
N ASP A 68 5.00 9.08 24.06
CA ASP A 68 5.74 8.00 24.72
C ASP A 68 6.57 7.17 23.71
N VAL A 69 6.14 7.10 22.45
CA VAL A 69 6.91 6.47 21.36
C VAL A 69 8.26 7.16 21.19
N ALA A 70 8.30 8.49 21.18
CA ALA A 70 9.56 9.24 21.09
C ALA A 70 10.37 9.22 22.40
N ARG A 71 9.72 9.09 23.57
CA ARG A 71 10.43 9.03 24.87
C ARG A 71 11.15 7.70 25.11
N THR A 72 10.66 6.59 24.54
CA THR A 72 11.34 5.28 24.67
C THR A 72 12.71 5.23 23.99
N SER A 73 13.03 6.15 23.05
CA SER A 73 14.35 6.22 22.43
C SER A 73 15.45 6.87 23.27
N ASP A 74 15.10 7.51 24.41
CA ASP A 74 16.08 8.14 25.32
C ASP A 74 16.61 7.17 26.40
N GLY A 75 16.37 5.86 26.24
CA GLY A 75 16.98 4.82 27.08
C GLY A 75 16.07 4.28 28.20
N ALA A 76 14.74 4.38 28.07
CA ALA A 76 13.81 3.75 28.99
C ALA A 76 12.91 2.73 28.28
N VAL A 77 13.06 1.48 28.74
CA VAL A 77 12.23 0.28 28.51
C VAL A 77 12.63 -0.61 27.33
N ALA A 78 13.24 -1.74 27.71
CA ALA A 78 13.71 -2.85 26.88
C ALA A 78 12.59 -3.78 26.34
N GLU A 79 11.42 -3.23 26.00
CA GLU A 79 10.30 -4.00 25.41
C GLU A 79 9.75 -3.30 24.16
N ALA A 80 10.63 -2.94 23.22
CA ALA A 80 10.29 -2.23 21.98
C ALA A 80 9.81 -3.16 20.83
N SER A 81 9.33 -4.38 21.12
CA SER A 81 8.95 -5.33 20.05
C SER A 81 7.61 -5.02 19.37
N ASN A 82 6.79 -4.11 19.92
CA ASN A 82 5.39 -3.91 19.53
C ASN A 82 5.05 -2.46 19.09
N ILE A 83 6.03 -1.59 18.88
CA ILE A 83 5.79 -0.18 18.53
C ILE A 83 6.55 0.20 17.25
N ASP A 84 5.83 0.67 16.23
CA ASP A 84 6.41 1.17 14.99
C ASP A 84 7.04 2.57 15.22
N TRP A 85 8.31 2.77 14.84
CA TRP A 85 8.98 4.09 14.88
C TRP A 85 8.50 4.98 13.73
N GLU A 86 7.27 5.49 13.85
CA GLU A 86 6.59 6.23 12.80
C GLU A 86 5.63 7.26 13.40
N SER A 87 5.66 8.49 12.89
CA SER A 87 4.53 9.42 13.04
C SER A 87 3.59 9.21 11.87
N SER A 88 2.40 8.66 12.09
CA SER A 88 1.42 8.48 11.03
C SER A 88 0.07 9.09 11.31
N PHE A 89 -0.59 9.50 10.23
CA PHE A 89 -1.96 9.96 10.21
C PHE A 89 -2.63 9.47 8.94
N PHE A 90 -3.96 9.43 8.95
CA PHE A 90 -4.73 8.78 7.90
C PHE A 90 -5.77 9.74 7.31
N TYR A 91 -5.65 9.95 6.00
CA TYR A 91 -6.63 10.67 5.20
C TYR A 91 -7.62 9.68 4.61
N ARG A 92 -8.89 9.80 4.98
CA ARG A 92 -9.99 9.04 4.41
C ARG A 92 -10.57 9.83 3.24
N HIS A 93 -10.77 9.15 2.12
CA HIS A 93 -11.27 9.75 0.88
C HIS A 93 -12.64 9.20 0.51
N GLN A 94 -12.78 7.87 0.51
CA GLN A 94 -14.03 7.17 0.21
C GLN A 94 -14.32 6.09 1.27
N PRO A 95 -15.60 5.82 1.60
CA PRO A 95 -16.79 6.49 1.07
C PRO A 95 -17.04 7.87 1.68
N ASN A 96 -16.54 8.13 2.89
CA ASN A 96 -16.66 9.42 3.57
C ASN A 96 -15.29 10.05 3.77
N SER A 97 -15.14 11.33 3.42
CA SER A 97 -13.86 12.03 3.55
C SER A 97 -13.70 12.73 4.90
N ASN A 98 -12.48 12.72 5.46
CA ASN A 98 -12.10 13.56 6.60
C ASN A 98 -11.19 14.75 6.19
N LEU A 99 -11.10 15.07 4.90
CA LEU A 99 -10.23 16.14 4.42
C LEU A 99 -10.77 17.54 4.75
N SER A 100 -12.00 17.66 5.25
CA SER A 100 -12.59 18.92 5.72
C SER A 100 -11.74 19.62 6.78
N ASP A 101 -11.00 18.83 7.55
CA ASP A 101 -10.22 19.29 8.71
C ASP A 101 -8.85 19.85 8.30
N LEU A 102 -8.50 19.75 7.01
CA LEU A 102 -7.22 20.19 6.47
C LEU A 102 -7.26 21.64 5.95
N PRO A 103 -6.11 22.34 5.92
CA PRO A 103 -5.99 23.62 5.24
C PRO A 103 -6.48 23.53 3.80
N GLU A 104 -7.19 24.56 3.34
CA GLU A 104 -7.88 24.59 2.04
C GLU A 104 -6.98 24.16 0.86
N LEU A 105 -5.77 24.73 0.77
CA LEU A 105 -4.80 24.39 -0.27
C LEU A 105 -4.38 22.90 -0.26
N LEU A 106 -4.21 22.31 0.93
CA LEU A 106 -3.85 20.90 1.08
C LEU A 106 -5.05 20.01 0.74
N ARG A 107 -6.24 20.37 1.23
CA ARG A 107 -7.49 19.66 0.92
C ARG A 107 -7.75 19.59 -0.58
N GLU A 108 -7.63 20.71 -1.30
CA GLU A 108 -7.83 20.76 -2.74
C GLU A 108 -6.81 19.93 -3.51
N ALA A 109 -5.52 20.10 -3.19
CA ALA A 109 -4.45 19.34 -3.84
C ALA A 109 -4.60 17.83 -3.58
N MET A 110 -4.94 17.43 -2.35
CA MET A 110 -5.15 16.03 -1.99
C MET A 110 -6.36 15.43 -2.73
N ASN A 111 -7.47 16.17 -2.86
CA ASN A 111 -8.64 15.73 -3.60
C ASN A 111 -8.33 15.49 -5.10
N GLN A 112 -7.56 16.38 -5.72
CA GLN A 112 -7.13 16.19 -7.11
C GLN A 112 -6.21 14.98 -7.25
N PHE A 113 -5.25 14.85 -6.32
CA PHE A 113 -4.26 13.77 -6.35
C PHE A 113 -4.91 12.39 -6.15
N VAL A 114 -5.78 12.24 -5.14
CA VAL A 114 -6.44 10.95 -4.89
C VAL A 114 -7.35 10.55 -6.04
N LYS A 115 -8.02 11.51 -6.71
CA LYS A 115 -8.83 11.21 -7.90
C LYS A 115 -8.00 10.55 -9.01
N GLN A 116 -6.77 11.05 -9.24
CA GLN A 116 -5.86 10.46 -10.23
C GLN A 116 -5.35 9.08 -9.77
N LEU A 117 -5.05 8.90 -8.48
CA LEU A 117 -4.65 7.60 -7.94
C LEU A 117 -5.77 6.55 -7.99
N ILE A 118 -7.03 6.94 -7.78
CA ILE A 118 -8.19 6.05 -7.94
C ILE A 118 -8.29 5.58 -9.38
N ASN A 119 -8.20 6.49 -10.35
CA ASN A 119 -8.22 6.12 -11.78
C ASN A 119 -7.07 5.15 -12.13
N LEU A 120 -5.87 5.38 -11.59
CA LEU A 120 -4.73 4.49 -11.77
C LEU A 120 -4.98 3.11 -11.14
N ALA A 121 -5.50 3.04 -9.92
CA ALA A 121 -5.80 1.79 -9.23
C ALA A 121 -6.88 0.98 -9.98
N GLU A 122 -7.93 1.64 -10.47
CA GLU A 122 -8.96 1.01 -11.28
C GLU A 122 -8.43 0.51 -12.62
N ARG A 123 -7.57 1.28 -13.30
CA ARG A 123 -6.90 0.84 -14.54
C ARG A 123 -6.04 -0.40 -14.30
N LEU A 124 -5.27 -0.42 -13.22
CA LEU A 124 -4.48 -1.60 -12.83
C LEU A 124 -5.37 -2.80 -12.49
N ALA A 125 -6.50 -2.59 -11.81
CA ALA A 125 -7.48 -3.63 -11.54
C ALA A 125 -8.08 -4.22 -12.82
N GLU A 126 -8.34 -3.39 -13.83
CA GLU A 126 -8.84 -3.86 -15.13
C GLU A 126 -7.81 -4.71 -15.87
N LEU A 127 -6.56 -4.24 -15.93
CA LEU A 127 -5.45 -4.96 -16.56
C LEU A 127 -5.15 -6.29 -15.84
N MET A 128 -5.22 -6.30 -14.51
CA MET A 128 -5.10 -7.51 -13.71
C MET A 128 -6.22 -8.50 -14.00
N SER A 129 -7.46 -8.03 -14.16
CA SER A 129 -8.61 -8.87 -14.50
C SER A 129 -8.45 -9.51 -15.88
N GLU A 130 -8.00 -8.74 -16.87
CA GLU A 130 -7.70 -9.25 -18.22
C GLU A 130 -6.61 -10.32 -18.22
N ASN A 131 -5.49 -10.07 -17.51
CA ASN A 131 -4.41 -11.06 -17.38
C ASN A 131 -4.86 -12.35 -16.67
N LEU A 132 -5.86 -12.28 -15.80
CA LEU A 132 -6.45 -13.45 -15.12
C LEU A 132 -7.54 -14.14 -15.96
N GLY A 133 -7.84 -13.63 -17.17
CA GLY A 133 -8.91 -14.17 -18.02
C GLY A 133 -10.31 -13.92 -17.48
N LEU A 134 -10.50 -12.86 -16.69
CA LEU A 134 -11.77 -12.45 -16.09
C LEU A 134 -12.45 -11.38 -16.94
N GLU A 135 -13.71 -11.05 -16.62
CA GLU A 135 -14.35 -9.84 -17.15
C GLU A 135 -13.48 -8.62 -16.82
N LYS A 136 -13.35 -7.70 -17.78
CA LYS A 136 -12.40 -6.57 -17.70
C LYS A 136 -12.50 -5.81 -16.37
N ASP A 137 -13.69 -5.60 -15.83
CA ASP A 137 -13.91 -4.84 -14.61
C ASP A 137 -14.17 -5.72 -13.37
N TYR A 138 -13.85 -7.02 -13.42
CA TYR A 138 -14.17 -7.97 -12.36
C TYR A 138 -13.63 -7.57 -10.98
N ILE A 139 -12.32 -7.28 -10.88
CA ILE A 139 -11.69 -6.88 -9.60
C ILE A 139 -12.31 -5.56 -9.10
N LYS A 140 -12.51 -4.60 -10.01
CA LYS A 140 -13.13 -3.29 -9.68
C LYS A 140 -14.55 -3.47 -9.14
N LYS A 141 -15.38 -4.27 -9.81
CA LYS A 141 -16.75 -4.61 -9.36
C LYS A 141 -16.73 -5.29 -8.00
N THR A 142 -15.81 -6.22 -7.78
CA THR A 142 -15.64 -6.93 -6.50
C THR A 142 -15.35 -5.97 -5.35
N PHE A 143 -14.63 -4.87 -5.63
CA PHE A 143 -14.24 -3.90 -4.59
C PHE A 143 -15.29 -2.80 -4.37
N THR A 144 -16.32 -2.70 -5.22
CA THR A 144 -17.27 -1.59 -5.22
C THR A 144 -18.32 -1.71 -4.10
N GLU A 145 -18.68 -0.63 -3.39
CA GLU A 145 -18.08 0.71 -3.39
C GLU A 145 -16.74 0.70 -2.62
N PRO A 146 -15.63 1.18 -3.21
CA PRO A 146 -14.32 0.99 -2.61
C PRO A 146 -14.10 1.87 -1.38
N TYR A 147 -13.32 1.36 -0.44
CA TYR A 147 -12.70 2.17 0.60
C TYR A 147 -11.37 2.72 0.07
N VAL A 148 -11.20 4.05 0.10
CA VAL A 148 -9.96 4.69 -0.33
C VAL A 148 -9.42 5.58 0.77
N GLY A 149 -8.15 5.36 1.12
CA GLY A 149 -7.48 6.14 2.15
C GLY A 149 -5.99 6.26 1.92
N THR A 150 -5.39 7.37 2.34
CA THR A 150 -3.95 7.61 2.29
C THR A 150 -3.36 7.62 3.69
N LYS A 151 -2.50 6.66 3.99
CA LYS A 151 -1.62 6.71 5.16
C LYS A 151 -0.45 7.62 4.82
N VAL A 152 -0.28 8.67 5.59
CA VAL A 152 0.96 9.45 5.59
C VAL A 152 1.78 9.03 6.79
N ALA A 153 3.04 8.75 6.54
CA ALA A 153 3.99 8.29 7.53
C ALA A 153 5.29 9.08 7.44
N LYS A 154 5.70 9.67 8.55
CA LYS A 154 7.03 10.25 8.72
C LYS A 154 7.84 9.31 9.60
N TYR A 155 8.99 8.88 9.11
CA TYR A 155 9.99 8.13 9.87
C TYR A 155 11.11 9.12 10.22
N PRO A 156 11.16 9.64 11.45
CA PRO A 156 12.18 10.59 11.87
C PRO A 156 13.51 9.88 12.12
N LYS A 157 14.58 10.68 12.24
CA LYS A 157 15.91 10.21 12.58
C LYS A 157 15.86 9.37 13.86
N CYS A 158 16.40 8.15 13.81
CA CYS A 158 16.57 7.30 14.99
C CYS A 158 18.03 7.40 15.47
N SER A 159 18.25 7.69 16.75
CA SER A 159 19.59 7.84 17.33
C SER A 159 20.32 6.51 17.54
N ASN A 160 19.59 5.39 17.58
CA ASN A 160 20.12 4.08 17.97
C ASN A 160 19.53 2.88 17.17
N PRO A 161 19.46 2.91 15.82
CA PRO A 161 19.05 1.72 15.08
C PRO A 161 20.18 0.70 15.05
N GLU A 162 19.83 -0.58 14.94
CA GLU A 162 20.78 -1.69 14.87
C GLU A 162 21.84 -1.45 13.79
N ASP A 163 23.11 -1.74 14.09
CA ASP A 163 24.28 -1.22 13.38
C ASP A 163 24.48 -1.70 11.92
N ASP A 164 23.64 -2.60 11.41
CA ASP A 164 23.76 -3.20 10.05
C ASP A 164 22.52 -3.00 9.15
N ILE A 165 21.67 -2.01 9.46
CA ILE A 165 20.40 -1.78 8.76
C ILE A 165 20.56 -0.88 7.52
N VAL A 166 20.09 -1.35 6.35
CA VAL A 166 19.83 -0.50 5.19
C VAL A 166 18.49 0.21 5.40
N PRO A 167 18.45 1.55 5.52
CA PRO A 167 17.22 2.26 5.87
C PRO A 167 16.19 2.25 4.73
N GLY A 168 14.91 2.28 5.08
CA GLY A 168 13.81 2.40 4.11
C GLY A 168 12.91 1.18 4.01
N LEU A 169 12.12 1.13 2.94
CA LEU A 169 11.13 0.08 2.70
C LEU A 169 11.82 -1.15 2.09
N GLU A 170 11.56 -2.33 2.63
CA GLU A 170 12.03 -3.61 2.10
C GLU A 170 10.86 -4.59 1.94
N PHE A 171 10.98 -5.53 1.01
CA PHE A 171 10.02 -6.64 0.85
C PHE A 171 10.73 -8.00 0.79
N MET A 172 10.07 -9.04 1.28
CA MET A 172 10.61 -10.39 1.32
C MET A 172 10.45 -11.07 -0.04
N LYS A 173 11.55 -11.50 -0.66
CA LYS A 173 11.53 -12.26 -1.90
C LYS A 173 12.58 -13.38 -1.85
N ASP A 174 12.14 -14.60 -2.15
CA ASP A 174 12.99 -15.80 -2.21
C ASP A 174 13.84 -16.04 -0.95
N GLY A 175 13.29 -15.67 0.23
CA GLY A 175 13.96 -15.81 1.53
C GLY A 175 14.84 -14.63 1.93
N GLU A 176 14.97 -13.61 1.08
CA GLU A 176 15.81 -12.43 1.32
C GLU A 176 14.97 -11.15 1.40
N TRP A 177 15.43 -10.19 2.22
CA TRP A 177 14.87 -8.84 2.23
C TRP A 177 15.48 -8.03 1.09
N VAL A 178 14.62 -7.55 0.19
CA VAL A 178 15.01 -6.73 -0.97
C VAL A 178 14.70 -5.26 -0.67
N PRO A 179 15.71 -4.37 -0.63
CA PRO A 179 15.48 -2.95 -0.41
C PRO A 179 14.86 -2.28 -1.63
N ILE A 180 13.93 -1.36 -1.37
CA ILE A 180 13.30 -0.56 -2.41
C ILE A 180 14.02 0.79 -2.47
N PRO A 181 14.69 1.10 -3.58
CA PRO A 181 15.43 2.36 -3.69
C PRO A 181 14.45 3.54 -3.67
N PRO A 182 14.91 4.74 -3.25
CA PRO A 182 14.13 5.96 -3.42
C PRO A 182 13.64 6.10 -4.86
N THR A 183 12.40 6.56 -5.00
CA THR A 183 11.78 6.78 -6.30
C THR A 183 12.69 7.64 -7.19
N LYS A 184 12.95 7.17 -8.42
CA LYS A 184 13.60 7.95 -9.46
C LYS A 184 12.53 8.48 -10.43
N GLY A 185 12.53 9.79 -10.67
CA GLY A 185 11.56 10.45 -11.56
C GLY A 185 10.11 10.33 -11.08
N ASN A 186 9.17 10.47 -12.01
CA ASN A 186 7.74 10.31 -11.76
C ASN A 186 7.32 8.84 -11.82
N ARG A 187 7.85 8.02 -10.90
CA ARG A 187 7.46 6.61 -10.74
C ARG A 187 6.62 6.43 -9.48
N LEU A 188 5.63 5.56 -9.54
CA LEU A 188 4.88 5.12 -8.37
C LEU A 188 5.25 3.68 -8.04
N PHE A 189 5.36 3.37 -6.75
CA PHE A 189 5.59 2.03 -6.28
C PHE A 189 4.26 1.38 -5.92
N VAL A 190 3.97 0.21 -6.51
CA VAL A 190 2.71 -0.51 -6.36
C VAL A 190 2.98 -1.85 -5.71
N ASN A 191 2.11 -2.24 -4.78
CA ASN A 191 2.09 -3.58 -4.21
C ASN A 191 0.67 -4.12 -4.14
N LEU A 192 0.56 -5.46 -4.10
CA LEU A 192 -0.73 -6.13 -4.01
C LEU A 192 -1.06 -6.49 -2.55
N GLY A 193 -2.33 -6.30 -2.18
CA GLY A 193 -2.86 -6.68 -0.88
C GLY A 193 -3.47 -8.09 -0.88
N ASP A 194 -3.73 -8.62 0.32
CA ASP A 194 -4.29 -9.95 0.55
C ASP A 194 -5.59 -10.21 -0.24
N GLN A 195 -6.42 -9.17 -0.48
CA GLN A 195 -7.68 -9.33 -1.21
C GLN A 195 -7.47 -9.63 -2.70
N ILE A 196 -6.43 -9.06 -3.32
CA ILE A 196 -6.05 -9.40 -4.71
C ILE A 196 -5.51 -10.83 -4.78
N GLU A 197 -4.76 -11.26 -3.75
CA GLU A 197 -4.32 -12.66 -3.64
C GLU A 197 -5.49 -13.62 -3.56
N VAL A 198 -6.52 -13.31 -2.77
CA VAL A 198 -7.73 -14.16 -2.69
C VAL A 198 -8.51 -14.17 -4.00
N VAL A 199 -8.81 -12.99 -4.58
CA VAL A 199 -9.57 -12.89 -5.84
C VAL A 199 -8.87 -13.61 -7.00
N SER A 200 -7.54 -13.54 -7.05
CA SER A 200 -6.73 -14.24 -8.05
C SER A 200 -6.45 -15.72 -7.72
N ASN A 201 -7.03 -16.26 -6.64
CA ASN A 201 -6.77 -17.60 -6.12
C ASN A 201 -5.28 -17.91 -5.92
N GLY A 202 -4.55 -16.93 -5.38
CA GLY A 202 -3.13 -17.05 -5.12
C GLY A 202 -2.24 -16.97 -6.37
N ILE A 203 -2.77 -16.67 -7.56
CA ILE A 203 -1.92 -16.40 -8.74
C ILE A 203 -1.08 -15.14 -8.48
N TYR A 204 -1.71 -14.08 -7.98
CA TYR A 204 -1.03 -12.88 -7.53
C TYR A 204 -0.75 -12.94 -6.04
N LYS A 205 0.38 -12.36 -5.61
CA LYS A 205 0.89 -12.53 -4.26
C LYS A 205 0.90 -11.22 -3.50
N SER A 206 0.37 -11.21 -2.28
CA SER A 206 0.64 -10.17 -1.30
C SER A 206 1.89 -10.52 -0.50
N ILE A 207 2.91 -9.68 -0.63
CA ILE A 207 4.25 -9.96 -0.13
C ILE A 207 4.54 -9.16 1.14
N ARG A 208 5.16 -9.84 2.10
CA ARG A 208 5.58 -9.25 3.38
C ARG A 208 6.58 -8.13 3.12
N HIS A 209 6.38 -6.99 3.77
CA HIS A 209 7.26 -5.82 3.69
C HIS A 209 7.47 -5.22 5.08
N ARG A 210 8.54 -4.46 5.24
CA ARG A 210 8.90 -3.74 6.47
C ARG A 210 9.53 -2.40 6.13
N VAL A 211 9.50 -1.46 7.07
CA VAL A 211 10.26 -0.21 6.97
C VAL A 211 11.28 -0.19 8.08
N LEU A 212 12.55 -0.01 7.71
CA LEU A 212 13.65 0.14 8.66
C LEU A 212 13.95 1.62 8.88
N ALA A 213 14.24 2.00 10.13
CA ALA A 213 14.56 3.38 10.50
C ALA A 213 15.96 3.79 10.01
N ASP A 214 16.17 5.09 9.83
CA ASP A 214 17.43 5.68 9.37
C ASP A 214 18.15 6.46 10.48
N LYS A 215 19.48 6.34 10.53
CA LYS A 215 20.38 7.13 11.38
C LYS A 215 20.58 8.55 10.88
N ASN A 216 20.49 8.77 9.56
CA ASN A 216 21.02 9.97 8.92
C ASN A 216 19.95 10.86 8.27
N GLY A 217 18.70 10.39 8.19
CA GLY A 217 17.65 11.07 7.45
C GLY A 217 16.27 10.95 8.07
N SER A 218 15.32 11.68 7.49
CA SER A 218 13.89 11.49 7.73
C SER A 218 13.22 11.07 6.44
N ARG A 219 12.34 10.08 6.49
CA ARG A 219 11.58 9.58 5.33
C ARG A 219 10.13 10.00 5.44
N LEU A 220 9.59 10.61 4.39
CA LEU A 220 8.15 10.80 4.22
C LEU A 220 7.63 9.71 3.27
N SER A 221 6.53 9.07 3.65
CA SER A 221 5.84 8.07 2.85
C SER A 221 4.37 8.43 2.77
N MET A 222 3.82 8.41 1.56
CA MET A 222 2.40 8.58 1.30
C MET A 222 1.91 7.33 0.57
N ALA A 223 1.19 6.46 1.27
CA ALA A 223 0.68 5.21 0.73
C ALA A 223 -0.85 5.31 0.63
N THR A 224 -1.37 5.25 -0.60
CA THR A 224 -2.81 5.23 -0.85
C THR A 224 -3.27 3.79 -1.05
N PHE A 225 -4.28 3.39 -0.28
CA PHE A 225 -4.87 2.06 -0.30
C PHE A 225 -6.22 2.15 -1.02
N TYR A 226 -6.36 1.40 -2.11
CA TYR A 226 -7.63 1.13 -2.77
C TYR A 226 -8.11 -0.25 -2.32
N ASN A 227 -9.06 -0.28 -1.41
CA ASN A 227 -9.56 -1.48 -0.76
C ASN A 227 -11.01 -1.77 -1.17
N PRO A 228 -11.49 -3.01 -1.01
CA PRO A 228 -12.91 -3.29 -1.12
C PRO A 228 -13.72 -2.48 -0.11
N GLY A 229 -14.99 -2.23 -0.43
CA GLY A 229 -15.98 -1.79 0.55
C GLY A 229 -16.14 -2.79 1.70
N GLY A 230 -16.55 -2.33 2.88
CA GLY A 230 -16.68 -3.20 4.05
C GLY A 230 -17.63 -4.39 3.84
N ASP A 231 -18.73 -4.17 3.11
CA ASP A 231 -19.71 -5.20 2.78
C ASP A 231 -19.39 -6.00 1.49
N ALA A 232 -18.24 -5.73 0.86
CA ALA A 232 -17.82 -6.50 -0.30
C ALA A 232 -17.62 -7.98 0.07
N VAL A 233 -18.17 -8.87 -0.75
CA VAL A 233 -17.95 -10.30 -0.65
C VAL A 233 -16.69 -10.65 -1.43
N ILE A 234 -15.68 -11.15 -0.73
CA ILE A 234 -14.41 -11.55 -1.32
C ILE A 234 -14.39 -13.06 -1.46
N SER A 235 -14.16 -13.51 -2.69
CA SER A 235 -13.98 -14.90 -3.06
C SER A 235 -13.01 -15.00 -4.22
N PRO A 236 -12.42 -16.18 -4.47
CA PRO A 236 -11.71 -16.42 -5.72
C PRO A 236 -12.65 -16.27 -6.90
N ALA A 237 -12.11 -15.78 -8.01
CA ALA A 237 -12.87 -15.72 -9.23
C ALA A 237 -13.33 -17.13 -9.67
N PRO A 238 -14.59 -17.28 -10.14
CA PRO A 238 -15.17 -18.57 -10.50
C PRO A 238 -14.40 -19.18 -11.67
N LYS A 239 -13.54 -20.15 -11.33
CA LYS A 239 -12.69 -21.06 -12.12
C LYS A 239 -11.46 -21.52 -11.33
N LEU A 240 -11.24 -20.99 -10.12
CA LEU A 240 -10.06 -21.23 -9.31
C LEU A 240 -10.45 -21.56 -7.85
N VAL A 241 -9.98 -22.70 -7.32
CA VAL A 241 -10.53 -23.38 -6.13
C VAL A 241 -9.88 -22.86 -4.83
N TYR A 242 -10.51 -21.88 -4.16
CA TYR A 242 -10.30 -21.62 -2.72
C TYR A 242 -11.59 -21.93 -1.95
N PRO A 243 -11.53 -22.37 -0.69
CA PRO A 243 -12.63 -23.13 -0.11
C PRO A 243 -13.81 -22.34 0.46
N SER A 244 -13.83 -21.00 0.47
CA SER A 244 -14.96 -20.24 1.04
C SER A 244 -14.93 -18.75 0.66
N GLN A 245 -16.11 -18.10 0.72
CA GLN A 245 -16.32 -16.66 0.53
C GLN A 245 -16.50 -15.97 1.90
N TYR A 246 -16.03 -14.73 2.06
CA TYR A 246 -16.20 -13.95 3.30
C TYR A 246 -16.54 -12.49 3.02
N ARG A 247 -17.11 -11.80 4.01
CA ARG A 247 -17.30 -10.34 3.97
C ARG A 247 -16.00 -9.64 4.37
N PHE A 248 -15.60 -8.61 3.64
CA PHE A 248 -14.32 -7.93 3.87
C PHE A 248 -14.19 -7.32 5.26
N GLN A 249 -15.27 -6.80 5.84
CA GLN A 249 -15.27 -6.28 7.21
C GLN A 249 -14.86 -7.34 8.24
N ASP A 250 -15.31 -8.59 8.08
CA ASP A 250 -14.99 -9.68 9.01
C ASP A 250 -13.49 -10.01 8.95
N TYR A 251 -12.91 -9.96 7.74
CA TYR A 251 -11.46 -10.07 7.56
C TYR A 251 -10.71 -8.89 8.22
N LEU A 252 -11.21 -7.66 8.07
CA LEU A 252 -10.57 -6.46 8.65
C LEU A 252 -10.54 -6.52 10.18
N ASP A 253 -11.65 -6.92 10.81
CA ASP A 253 -11.76 -7.04 12.27
C ASP A 253 -10.72 -8.03 12.81
N TYR A 254 -10.49 -9.14 12.10
CA TYR A 254 -9.44 -10.09 12.45
C TYR A 254 -8.03 -9.57 12.10
N TYR A 255 -7.85 -8.93 10.95
CA TYR A 255 -6.56 -8.39 10.51
C TYR A 255 -6.01 -7.36 11.51
N PHE A 256 -6.85 -6.46 12.03
CA PHE A 256 -6.39 -5.44 12.98
C PHE A 256 -5.86 -6.02 14.30
N THR A 257 -6.29 -7.23 14.68
CA THR A 257 -5.78 -7.92 15.88
C THR A 257 -4.58 -8.83 15.60
N THR A 258 -4.31 -9.14 14.32
CA THR A 258 -3.29 -10.14 13.91
C THR A 258 -2.33 -9.63 12.82
N LYS A 259 -2.28 -8.32 12.60
CA LYS A 259 -1.54 -7.66 11.51
C LYS A 259 -0.10 -8.15 11.37
N PHE A 260 0.60 -8.35 12.48
CA PHE A 260 2.00 -8.76 12.52
C PHE A 260 2.20 -10.29 12.69
N SER A 261 1.11 -11.05 12.79
CA SER A 261 1.13 -12.51 12.86
C SER A 261 1.25 -13.14 11.45
N ASP A 262 1.41 -14.47 11.41
CA ASP A 262 1.50 -15.22 10.16
C ASP A 262 0.24 -15.05 9.28
N LYS A 263 0.45 -14.81 7.99
CA LYS A 263 -0.63 -14.58 7.02
C LYS A 263 -1.44 -15.85 6.76
N ALA A 264 -0.80 -17.02 6.69
CA ALA A 264 -1.51 -18.27 6.42
C ALA A 264 -2.46 -18.62 7.57
N ALA A 265 -2.04 -18.36 8.82
CA ALA A 265 -2.90 -18.48 9.99
C ALA A 265 -4.14 -17.58 9.90
N ARG A 266 -4.02 -16.35 9.36
CA ARG A 266 -5.18 -15.47 9.14
C ARG A 266 -6.19 -16.06 8.18
N PHE A 267 -5.75 -16.54 7.03
CA PHE A 267 -6.66 -17.15 6.06
C PHE A 267 -7.32 -18.43 6.60
N GLN A 268 -6.60 -19.23 7.39
CA GLN A 268 -7.17 -20.41 8.04
C GLN A 268 -8.26 -20.03 9.05
N SER A 269 -8.02 -18.99 9.86
CA SER A 269 -8.99 -18.50 10.85
C SER A 269 -10.27 -17.99 10.18
N VAL A 270 -10.14 -17.25 9.07
CA VAL A 270 -11.29 -16.77 8.30
C VAL A 270 -12.10 -17.91 7.69
N LYS A 271 -11.46 -19.02 7.29
CA LYS A 271 -12.19 -20.22 6.83
C LYS A 271 -13.03 -20.85 7.94
N GLU A 272 -12.48 -20.92 9.16
CA GLU A 272 -13.14 -21.54 10.32
C GLU A 272 -14.30 -20.68 10.86
N MET A 273 -14.25 -19.35 10.71
CA MET A 273 -15.33 -18.44 11.11
C MET A 273 -16.60 -18.54 10.24
N LEU A 274 -16.54 -19.23 9.09
CA LEU A 274 -17.63 -19.36 8.12
C LEU A 274 -18.38 -20.70 8.20
N VAL A 275 -18.02 -21.55 9.17
CA VAL A 275 -18.66 -22.85 9.46
C VAL A 275 -19.57 -22.71 10.68
#